data_AF-M5PX17-F1
#
_entry.id   AF-M5PX17-F1
#
_cell.length_a   1.000
_cell.length_b   1.000
_cell.length_c   1.000
_cell.angle_alpha   90.00
_cell.angle_beta   90.00
_cell.angle_gamma   90.00
#
_symmetry.space_group_name_H-M   'P 1'
#
loop_
_entity.id
_entity.type
_entity.pdbx_description
1 polymer ?
#
loop_
_entity_poly.entity_id
_entity_poly.type
_entity_poly.pdbx_seq_one_letter_code
_entity_poly.pdbx_strand_id
1 'polypeptide(L)'
;MKEHCAKEGKRVNSFPHAKRMDRNRAIISRMPGRECAYYAQGHCIYEERLNPGFQTGFRCVVLTRWEDEYDQFLDQAEVFQLDDETAGRIWDKRFRKLAEGPLQCQEFTSGGDVAVVNCIHLLDDVCVLRLPACQGMCRRYKSR
;
A
#
# COMPACT_ATOMS: atom_id res chain seq x y z
N MET A 1 -56.54 -44.64 37.44
CA MET A 1 -57.41 -44.38 36.27
C MET A 1 -58.25 -43.17 36.65
N LYS A 2 -57.87 -41.93 36.27
CA LYS A 2 -58.16 -41.26 34.98
C LYS A 2 -59.64 -41.47 34.57
N GLU A 3 -60.52 -40.48 34.40
CA GLU A 3 -60.41 -39.04 34.17
C GLU A 3 -61.75 -38.37 34.55
N HIS A 4 -61.71 -37.16 35.13
CA HIS A 4 -62.89 -36.29 35.31
C HIS A 4 -62.78 -35.06 34.39
N CYS A 5 -63.68 -35.02 33.42
CA CYS A 5 -64.57 -33.93 32.99
C CYS A 5 -64.16 -32.43 33.12
N ALA A 6 -64.31 -31.75 31.97
CA ALA A 6 -64.79 -30.38 31.75
C ALA A 6 -63.83 -29.17 31.91
N LYS A 7 -63.73 -28.33 30.86
CA LYS A 7 -64.49 -27.06 30.75
C LYS A 7 -64.09 -26.21 29.52
N GLU A 8 -65.06 -25.41 29.10
CA GLU A 8 -65.13 -24.48 27.98
C GLU A 8 -64.19 -23.26 28.09
N GLY A 9 -63.86 -22.68 26.91
CA GLY A 9 -64.00 -21.24 26.65
C GLY A 9 -62.98 -20.26 27.24
N LYS A 10 -62.19 -19.63 26.36
CA LYS A 10 -62.13 -18.16 26.14
C LYS A 10 -60.93 -17.79 25.25
N ARG A 11 -61.21 -17.09 24.14
CA ARG A 11 -60.25 -16.24 23.45
C ARG A 11 -59.93 -15.05 24.34
N VAL A 12 -58.66 -14.84 24.66
CA VAL A 12 -58.16 -13.55 25.13
C VAL A 12 -56.86 -13.28 24.37
N ASN A 13 -56.90 -12.23 23.54
CA ASN A 13 -55.71 -11.61 22.99
C ASN A 13 -54.85 -11.11 24.14
N SER A 14 -53.66 -11.67 24.28
CA SER A 14 -52.61 -11.10 25.10
C SER A 14 -51.33 -11.14 24.29
N PHE A 15 -51.02 -10.01 23.66
CA PHE A 15 -49.65 -9.66 23.32
C PHE A 15 -48.88 -9.47 24.63
N PRO A 16 -47.69 -10.07 24.78
CA PRO A 16 -46.66 -9.44 25.57
C PRO A 16 -45.39 -9.27 24.74
N HIS A 17 -45.05 -7.99 24.56
CA HIS A 17 -43.71 -7.45 24.69
C HIS A 17 -42.55 -8.24 24.09
N ALA A 18 -42.10 -7.71 22.94
CA ALA A 18 -40.70 -7.53 22.56
C ALA A 18 -39.68 -7.93 23.64
N LYS A 19 -39.08 -9.11 23.50
CA LYS A 19 -37.73 -9.36 24.00
C LYS A 19 -36.74 -9.04 22.90
N ARG A 20 -36.29 -7.78 22.91
CA ARG A 20 -34.96 -7.37 22.44
C ARG A 20 -33.94 -8.33 23.06
N MET A 21 -33.39 -9.25 22.28
CA MET A 21 -32.12 -9.88 22.61
C MET A 21 -31.13 -9.54 21.53
N ASP A 22 -30.46 -8.43 21.81
CA ASP A 22 -29.19 -8.01 21.29
C ASP A 22 -28.25 -9.21 21.13
N ARG A 23 -27.90 -9.54 19.89
CA ARG A 23 -26.76 -10.40 19.55
C ARG A 23 -26.02 -9.82 18.37
N ASN A 24 -25.73 -8.51 18.40
CA ASN A 24 -24.54 -8.01 17.71
C ASN A 24 -23.32 -8.51 18.49
N ARG A 25 -23.02 -9.81 18.37
CA ARG A 25 -21.72 -10.32 18.77
C ARG A 25 -20.73 -9.72 17.77
N ALA A 26 -20.14 -8.58 18.14
CA ALA A 26 -19.03 -8.04 17.37
C ALA A 26 -18.03 -9.17 17.21
N ILE A 27 -17.83 -9.62 15.97
CA ILE A 27 -16.78 -10.56 15.65
C ILE A 27 -15.50 -9.80 15.96
N ILE A 28 -14.89 -10.09 17.12
CA ILE A 28 -13.55 -9.61 17.45
C ILE A 28 -12.62 -10.39 16.54
N SER A 29 -12.47 -9.93 15.30
CA SER A 29 -11.39 -10.38 14.45
C SER A 29 -10.11 -9.82 15.05
N ARG A 30 -9.14 -10.69 15.30
CA ARG A 30 -7.75 -10.24 15.36
C ARG A 30 -7.50 -9.70 13.96
N MET A 31 -7.51 -8.38 13.78
CA MET A 31 -7.20 -7.79 12.48
C MET A 31 -5.67 -7.69 12.41
N PRO A 32 -4.97 -8.67 11.81
CA PRO A 32 -3.54 -8.49 11.58
C PRO A 32 -3.38 -7.24 10.73
N GLY A 33 -2.31 -6.47 10.96
CA GLY A 33 -2.02 -5.27 10.16
C GLY A 33 -2.05 -5.52 8.64
N ARG A 34 -1.89 -6.78 8.20
CA ARG A 34 -1.99 -7.24 6.81
C ARG A 34 -3.30 -6.87 6.11
N GLU A 35 -4.42 -6.81 6.84
CA GLU A 35 -5.74 -6.43 6.29
C GLU A 35 -5.91 -4.90 6.16
N CYS A 36 -4.93 -4.12 6.63
CA CYS A 36 -4.94 -2.68 6.50
C CYS A 36 -4.63 -2.25 5.05
N ALA A 37 -5.36 -1.27 4.54
CA ALA A 37 -5.14 -0.65 3.24
C ALA A 37 -3.77 0.05 3.14
N TYR A 38 -3.12 0.35 4.27
CA TYR A 38 -1.81 0.98 4.36
C TYR A 38 -0.67 0.00 4.62
N TYR A 39 -0.94 -1.31 4.69
CA TYR A 39 0.10 -2.31 4.89
C TYR A 39 0.79 -2.65 3.57
N ALA A 40 2.12 -2.64 3.55
CA ALA A 40 2.93 -3.14 2.43
C ALA A 40 4.14 -3.89 2.99
N GLN A 41 4.24 -5.20 2.73
CA GLN A 41 5.39 -6.05 3.10
C GLN A 41 5.93 -5.84 4.53
N GLY A 42 5.04 -5.74 5.53
CA GLY A 42 5.44 -5.54 6.94
C GLY A 42 5.62 -4.08 7.35
N HIS A 43 5.44 -3.13 6.42
CA HIS A 43 5.66 -1.70 6.61
C HIS A 43 4.36 -0.92 6.36
N CYS A 44 4.35 0.37 6.73
CA CYS A 44 3.18 1.23 6.69
C CYS A 44 3.35 2.37 5.67
N ILE A 45 2.59 2.34 4.57
CA ILE A 45 2.60 3.37 3.51
C ILE A 45 1.72 4.59 3.84
N TYR A 46 1.23 4.70 5.08
CA TYR A 46 0.24 5.73 5.43
C TYR A 46 0.76 7.15 5.19
N GLU A 47 1.99 7.44 5.60
CA GLU A 47 2.57 8.79 5.46
C GLU A 47 2.75 9.17 4.00
N GLU A 48 3.25 8.25 3.18
CA GLU A 48 3.38 8.45 1.74
C GLU A 48 2.02 8.68 1.08
N ARG A 49 0.98 7.91 1.45
CA ARG A 49 -0.38 8.14 0.91
C ARG A 49 -1.02 9.44 1.37
N LEU A 50 -0.64 9.95 2.54
CA LEU A 50 -1.18 11.18 3.08
C LEU A 50 -0.56 12.40 2.38
N ASN A 51 0.75 12.36 2.11
CA ASN A 51 1.46 13.42 1.43
C ASN A 51 2.59 12.84 0.57
N PRO A 52 2.30 12.48 -0.70
CA PRO A 52 3.28 11.86 -1.59
C PRO A 52 4.51 12.74 -1.77
N GLY A 53 5.70 12.13 -1.71
CA GLY A 53 6.97 12.82 -1.89
C GLY A 53 7.42 13.74 -0.75
N PHE A 54 6.64 13.89 0.33
CA PHE A 54 7.04 14.71 1.47
C PHE A 54 8.25 14.15 2.22
N GLN A 55 8.27 12.84 2.41
CA GLN A 55 9.35 12.13 3.08
C GLN A 55 10.37 11.64 2.05
N THR A 56 11.34 12.48 1.70
CA THR A 56 12.40 12.12 0.72
C THR A 56 13.18 10.87 1.13
N GLY A 57 13.24 10.56 2.43
CA GLY A 57 13.85 9.35 2.96
C GLY A 57 13.18 8.04 2.52
N PHE A 58 11.93 8.06 2.05
CA PHE A 58 11.23 6.86 1.57
C PHE A 58 11.60 6.47 0.14
N ARG A 59 12.13 7.42 -0.64
CA ARG A 59 12.40 7.23 -2.07
C ARG A 59 13.38 6.10 -2.34
N CYS A 60 13.15 5.40 -3.45
CA CYS A 60 14.06 4.39 -3.95
C CYS A 60 15.40 5.03 -4.34
N VAL A 61 16.50 4.53 -3.77
CA VAL A 61 17.85 5.06 -4.04
C VAL A 61 18.27 4.90 -5.50
N VAL A 62 17.81 3.84 -6.18
CA VAL A 62 18.13 3.61 -7.59
C VAL A 62 17.44 4.66 -8.45
N LEU A 63 16.13 4.86 -8.25
CA LEU A 63 15.37 5.85 -9.01
C LEU A 63 15.85 7.27 -8.74
N THR A 64 16.11 7.60 -7.46
CA THR A 64 16.67 8.92 -7.09
C THR A 64 17.98 9.18 -7.84
N ARG A 65 18.88 8.20 -7.91
CA ARG A 65 20.15 8.37 -8.65
C ARG A 65 19.95 8.52 -10.16
N TRP A 66 18.99 7.81 -10.74
CA TRP A 66 18.74 7.92 -12.18
C TRP A 66 18.11 9.25 -12.55
N GLU A 67 17.26 9.79 -11.68
CA GLU A 67 16.75 11.15 -11.79
C GLU A 67 17.87 12.17 -11.64
N ASP A 68 18.75 12.03 -10.64
CA ASP A 68 19.91 12.92 -10.48
C ASP A 68 20.79 12.94 -11.74
N GLU A 69 21.02 11.77 -12.36
CA GLU A 69 21.77 11.64 -13.62
C GLU A 69 21.05 12.31 -14.81
N TYR A 70 19.72 12.30 -14.80
CA TYR A 70 18.90 12.94 -15.83
C TYR A 70 18.88 14.46 -15.65
N ASP A 71 18.67 14.94 -14.42
CA ASP A 71 18.68 16.36 -14.08
C ASP A 71 20.05 16.98 -14.44
N GLN A 72 21.15 16.31 -14.08
CA GLN A 72 22.48 16.74 -14.47
C GLN A 72 22.66 16.78 -16.00
N PHE A 73 22.06 15.83 -16.72
CA PHE A 73 22.11 15.84 -18.18
C PHE A 73 21.31 17.01 -18.77
N LEU A 74 20.15 17.35 -18.21
CA LEU A 74 19.35 18.49 -18.66
C LEU A 74 20.11 19.81 -18.47
N ASP A 75 20.74 20.02 -17.32
CA ASP A 75 21.59 21.19 -17.07
C ASP A 75 22.70 21.30 -18.12
N GLN A 76 23.34 20.19 -18.47
CA GLN A 76 24.39 20.16 -19.50
C GLN A 76 23.82 20.48 -20.89
N ALA A 77 22.67 19.89 -21.25
CA ALA A 77 22.04 20.12 -22.54
C ALA A 77 21.67 21.60 -22.72
N GLU A 78 21.18 22.26 -21.66
CA GLU A 78 20.89 23.68 -21.65
C GLU A 78 22.16 24.53 -21.84
N VAL A 79 23.23 24.24 -21.09
CA VAL A 79 24.51 24.96 -21.21
C VAL A 79 25.10 24.87 -22.61
N PHE A 80 24.98 23.70 -23.25
CA PHE A 80 25.45 23.48 -24.62
C PHE A 80 24.43 23.87 -25.70
N GLN A 81 23.25 24.37 -25.30
CA GLN A 81 22.15 24.74 -26.20
C GLN A 81 21.82 23.63 -27.22
N LEU A 82 21.81 22.39 -26.75
CA LEU A 82 21.47 21.25 -27.60
C LEU A 82 19.99 21.33 -27.99
N ASP A 83 19.69 21.02 -29.24
CA ASP A 83 18.32 20.79 -29.67
C ASP A 83 17.78 19.47 -29.09
N ASP A 84 16.46 19.36 -28.97
CA ASP A 84 15.78 18.22 -28.35
C ASP A 84 16.11 16.88 -29.02
N GLU A 85 16.30 16.85 -30.35
CA GLU A 85 16.61 15.62 -31.08
C GLU A 85 18.02 15.12 -30.73
N THR A 86 18.99 16.04 -30.74
CA THR A 86 20.37 15.74 -30.36
C THR A 86 20.45 15.33 -28.89
N ALA A 87 19.80 16.08 -28.00
CA ALA A 87 19.74 15.77 -26.57
C ALA A 87 19.13 14.39 -26.31
N GLY A 88 17.98 14.09 -26.92
CA GLY A 88 17.31 12.79 -26.80
C GLY A 88 18.21 11.62 -27.21
N ARG A 89 18.90 11.72 -28.35
CA ARG A 89 19.83 10.68 -28.80
C ARG A 89 21.03 10.46 -27.87
N ILE A 90 21.53 11.53 -27.25
CA ILE A 90 22.62 11.43 -26.27
C ILE A 90 22.11 10.75 -25.01
N TRP A 91 20.94 11.17 -24.53
CA TRP A 91 20.30 10.60 -23.36
C TRP A 91 20.02 9.11 -23.53
N ASP A 92 19.42 8.68 -24.65
CA ASP A 92 19.12 7.26 -24.91
C ASP A 92 20.36 6.36 -24.78
N LYS A 93 21.51 6.84 -25.29
CA LYS A 93 22.79 6.11 -25.18
C LYS A 93 23.31 6.08 -23.75
N ARG A 94 23.17 7.17 -23.00
CA ARG A 94 23.59 7.26 -21.58
C ARG A 94 22.68 6.38 -20.72
N PHE A 95 21.37 6.49 -20.88
CA PHE A 95 20.37 5.74 -20.14
C PHE A 95 20.51 4.24 -20.37
N ARG A 96 20.76 3.78 -21.60
CA ARG A 96 21.02 2.35 -21.87
C ARG A 96 22.20 1.81 -21.05
N LYS A 97 23.31 2.55 -21.00
CA LYS A 97 24.48 2.17 -20.18
C LYS A 97 24.16 2.19 -18.68
N LEU A 98 23.37 3.16 -18.24
CA LEU A 98 22.95 3.28 -16.85
C LEU A 98 22.05 2.10 -16.44
N ALA A 99 21.12 1.71 -17.32
CA ALA A 99 20.18 0.60 -17.14
C ALA A 99 20.84 -0.79 -17.19
N GLU A 100 21.83 -0.97 -18.07
CA GLU A 100 22.62 -2.22 -18.18
C GLU A 100 23.68 -2.34 -17.08
N GLY A 101 24.00 -1.24 -16.41
CA GLY A 101 24.98 -1.19 -15.34
C GLY A 101 24.51 -1.85 -14.03
N PRO A 102 25.43 -2.12 -13.10
CA PRO A 102 25.06 -2.66 -11.80
C PRO A 102 24.21 -1.67 -11.01
N LEU A 103 23.04 -2.13 -10.54
CA LEU A 103 22.20 -1.35 -9.64
C LEU A 103 22.91 -1.19 -8.29
N GLN A 104 23.15 0.04 -7.89
CA GLN A 104 23.88 0.36 -6.68
C GLN A 104 22.96 0.41 -5.44
N CYS A 105 22.26 -0.68 -5.17
CA CYS A 105 21.39 -0.85 -3.99
C CYS A 105 21.58 -2.26 -3.40
N GLN A 106 21.99 -2.33 -2.13
CA GLN A 106 22.28 -3.61 -1.45
C GLN A 106 21.01 -4.42 -1.16
N GLU A 107 19.87 -3.73 -1.02
CA GLU A 107 18.56 -4.34 -0.77
C GLU A 107 17.81 -4.68 -2.07
N PHE A 108 18.44 -4.50 -3.24
CA PHE A 108 17.78 -4.78 -4.50
C PHE A 108 17.51 -6.28 -4.63
N THR A 109 16.24 -6.63 -4.84
CA THR A 109 15.81 -7.99 -5.12
C THR A 109 14.93 -7.98 -6.36
N SER A 110 15.37 -8.68 -7.42
CA SER A 110 14.64 -8.72 -8.70
C SER A 110 13.28 -9.42 -8.53
N GLY A 111 12.24 -8.80 -9.07
CA GLY A 111 10.90 -9.35 -9.26
C GLY A 111 10.69 -10.01 -10.63
N GLY A 112 11.77 -10.24 -11.40
CA GLY A 112 11.74 -10.78 -12.77
C GLY A 112 12.08 -9.76 -13.85
N ASP A 113 11.78 -10.07 -15.11
CA ASP A 113 12.38 -9.39 -16.27
C ASP A 113 11.47 -8.34 -16.95
N VAL A 114 10.39 -7.91 -16.29
CA VAL A 114 9.33 -7.14 -16.97
C VAL A 114 9.60 -5.63 -17.03
N ALA A 115 10.57 -5.11 -16.26
CA ALA A 115 10.90 -3.69 -16.22
C ALA A 115 12.39 -3.44 -15.92
N VAL A 116 12.89 -2.27 -16.34
CA VAL A 116 14.29 -1.85 -16.15
C VAL A 116 14.67 -1.79 -14.67
N VAL A 117 13.76 -1.30 -13.82
CA VAL A 117 13.86 -1.43 -12.36
C VAL A 117 12.67 -2.25 -11.88
N ASN A 118 12.85 -3.57 -11.84
CA ASN A 118 11.83 -4.47 -11.30
C ASN A 118 12.25 -4.99 -9.93
N CYS A 119 12.30 -4.12 -8.92
CA CYS A 119 12.60 -4.51 -7.55
C CYS A 119 11.33 -4.88 -6.80
N ILE A 120 11.30 -6.02 -6.09
CA ILE A 120 10.11 -6.44 -5.31
C ILE A 120 9.76 -5.45 -4.19
N HIS A 121 10.71 -4.64 -3.74
CA HIS A 121 10.52 -3.66 -2.67
C HIS A 121 10.13 -2.28 -3.21
N LEU A 122 10.13 -2.08 -4.52
CA LEU A 122 9.68 -0.83 -5.12
C LEU A 122 8.14 -0.81 -5.11
N LEU A 123 7.58 0.26 -4.56
CA LEU A 123 6.17 0.58 -4.65
C LEU A 123 6.07 1.99 -5.21
N ASP A 124 5.60 2.12 -6.45
CA ASP A 124 5.66 3.36 -7.22
C ASP A 124 7.11 3.88 -7.29
N ASP A 125 7.45 4.98 -6.61
CA ASP A 125 8.80 5.55 -6.54
C ASP A 125 9.49 5.37 -5.16
N VAL A 126 8.80 4.76 -4.19
CA VAL A 126 9.32 4.54 -2.83
C VAL A 126 9.81 3.11 -2.60
N CYS A 127 10.80 2.97 -1.71
CA CYS A 127 11.26 1.67 -1.25
C CYS A 127 10.50 1.29 0.01
N VAL A 128 9.76 0.17 -0.04
CA VAL A 128 8.96 -0.31 1.09
C VAL A 128 9.80 -0.54 2.34
N LEU A 129 11.06 -0.96 2.20
CA LEU A 129 11.99 -1.18 3.31
C LEU A 129 12.42 0.12 4.03
N ARG A 130 12.19 1.28 3.42
CA ARG A 130 12.49 2.60 4.03
C ARG A 130 11.30 3.20 4.77
N LEU A 131 10.13 2.58 4.64
CA LEU A 131 8.92 3.01 5.33
C LEU A 131 8.95 2.62 6.81
N PRO A 132 8.12 3.24 7.66
CA PRO A 132 7.96 2.81 9.04
C PRO A 132 7.44 1.36 9.12
N ALA A 133 8.00 0.56 10.03
CA ALA A 133 7.51 -0.78 10.31
C ALA A 133 6.03 -0.75 10.76
N CYS A 134 5.24 -1.72 10.31
CA CYS A 134 3.84 -1.84 10.70
C CYS A 134 3.73 -2.41 12.12
N GLN A 135 3.14 -1.65 13.04
CA GLN A 135 2.91 -2.09 14.43
C GLN A 135 1.79 -3.13 14.57
N GLY A 136 1.05 -3.42 13.49
CA GLY A 136 -0.05 -4.37 13.49
C GLY A 136 -1.36 -3.85 14.11
N MET A 137 -1.30 -2.87 15.02
CA MET A 137 -2.47 -2.22 15.63
C MET A 137 -2.25 -0.71 15.71
N CYS A 138 -3.09 0.08 15.06
CA CYS A 138 -3.03 1.55 15.16
C CYS A 138 -4.41 2.18 14.91
N ARG A 139 -4.58 3.43 15.35
CA ARG A 139 -5.82 4.20 15.15
C ARG A 139 -6.10 4.57 13.68
N ARG A 140 -5.09 4.40 12.81
CA ARG A 140 -5.17 4.69 11.37
C ARG A 140 -5.58 3.46 10.55
N TYR A 141 -5.95 2.36 11.21
CA TYR A 141 -6.39 1.15 10.52
C TYR A 141 -7.58 1.45 9.60
N LYS A 142 -7.47 1.00 8.36
CA LYS A 142 -8.55 1.05 7.36
C LYS A 142 -8.59 -0.31 6.68
N SER A 143 -9.73 -1.00 6.74
CA SER A 143 -9.89 -2.27 6.02
C SER A 143 -9.74 -2.05 4.51
N ARG A 144 -9.12 -3.02 3.83
CA ARG A 144 -9.12 -3.10 2.37
C ARG A 144 -10.52 -3.32 1.81
#